data_AF-A0A955Y6P9-F1
#
_entry.id   AF-A0A955Y6P9-F1
#
_cell.length_a   1.000
_cell.length_b   1.000
_cell.length_c   1.000
_cell.angle_alpha   90.00
_cell.angle_beta   90.00
_cell.angle_gamma   90.00
#
_symmetry.space_group_name_H-M   'P 1'
#
loop_
_entity.id
_entity.type
_entity.pdbx_description
1 polymer ?
#
loop_
_entity_poly.entity_id
_entity_poly.type
_entity_poly.pdbx_seq_one_letter_code
_entity_poly.pdbx_strand_id
1 'polypeptide(L)'
;MLAWLAVALGATCDTTSPEALEARVEEAERAFGDLASDRFLELTASLAQDVACLEGTVPPTMAAHFHRAFGLRAYLGRQEGDTRAAFASAKLADPGYVFPFWLLPEQHALRQLYAESEPDPAVLPVLPPREGSLFMDGVASTERPQLRPTLVQVLDAEGAVQASAWLRATDATPRYTPTRPV
;
A
#
# COMPACT_ATOMS: atom_id res chain seq x y z
N MET A 1 17.92 -28.94 29.00
CA MET A 1 16.77 -28.32 28.31
C MET A 1 17.18 -26.90 27.95
N LEU A 2 17.51 -26.64 26.67
CA LEU A 2 17.88 -25.32 26.18
C LEU A 2 16.59 -24.57 25.83
N ALA A 3 16.23 -23.57 26.65
CA ALA A 3 15.14 -22.66 26.37
C ALA A 3 15.60 -21.65 25.31
N TRP A 4 15.02 -21.73 24.11
CA TRP A 4 15.19 -20.73 23.07
C TRP A 4 14.24 -19.56 23.37
N LEU A 5 14.80 -18.43 23.81
CA LEU A 5 14.10 -17.16 23.85
C LEU A 5 14.00 -16.62 22.42
N ALA A 6 12.80 -16.68 21.85
CA ALA A 6 12.48 -15.95 20.62
C ALA A 6 12.33 -14.46 20.98
N VAL A 7 13.36 -13.67 20.71
CA VAL A 7 13.26 -12.21 20.77
C VAL A 7 12.41 -11.76 19.57
N ALA A 8 11.21 -11.27 19.85
CA ALA A 8 10.39 -10.59 18.84
C ALA A 8 11.04 -9.24 18.56
N LEU A 9 11.77 -9.15 17.45
CA LEU A 9 12.22 -7.86 16.91
C LEU A 9 10.99 -7.16 16.35
N GLY A 10 10.35 -6.32 17.16
CA GLY A 10 9.53 -5.24 16.61
C GLY A 10 10.46 -4.34 15.79
N ALA A 11 10.06 -3.98 14.57
CA ALA A 11 10.82 -3.02 13.78
C ALA A 11 10.90 -1.71 14.58
N THR A 12 12.09 -1.35 15.05
CA THR A 12 12.34 -0.03 15.63
C THR A 12 12.46 0.95 14.47
N CYS A 13 11.33 1.38 13.93
CA CYS A 13 11.32 2.48 12.99
C CYS A 13 10.75 3.73 13.64
N ASP A 14 11.26 4.87 13.18
CA ASP A 14 10.70 6.17 13.51
C ASP A 14 9.29 6.25 12.94
N THR A 15 8.36 6.84 13.71
CA THR A 15 6.98 6.96 13.27
C THR A 15 6.91 7.85 12.03
N THR A 16 6.00 7.49 11.11
CA THR A 16 5.74 8.23 9.88
C THR A 16 4.30 8.73 9.95
N SER A 17 4.10 10.04 9.83
CA SER A 17 2.75 10.60 9.72
C SER A 17 2.19 10.37 8.31
N PRO A 18 0.86 10.28 8.12
CA PRO A 18 0.24 10.19 6.80
C PRO A 18 0.66 11.34 5.86
N GLU A 19 0.81 12.56 6.38
CA GLU A 19 1.23 13.72 5.60
C GLU A 19 2.69 13.60 5.13
N ALA A 20 3.58 13.08 5.98
CA ALA A 20 4.97 12.84 5.61
C ALA A 20 5.08 11.75 4.52
N LEU A 21 4.26 10.70 4.61
CA LEU A 21 4.17 9.67 3.57
C LEU A 21 3.68 10.27 2.25
N GLU A 22 2.58 11.03 2.27
CA GLU A 22 2.02 11.67 1.07
C GLU A 22 3.05 12.59 0.39
N ALA A 23 3.73 13.44 1.15
CA ALA A 23 4.75 14.33 0.63
C ALA A 23 5.90 13.57 -0.06
N ARG A 24 6.31 12.41 0.48
CA ARG A 24 7.34 11.55 -0.12
C ARG A 24 6.84 10.88 -1.40
N VAL A 25 5.59 10.43 -1.43
CA VAL A 25 4.97 9.87 -2.65
C VAL A 25 4.88 10.93 -3.75
N GLU A 26 4.45 12.14 -3.43
CA GLU A 26 4.44 13.27 -4.38
C GLU A 26 5.85 13.60 -4.90
N GLU A 27 6.86 13.61 -4.02
CA GLU A 27 8.25 13.83 -4.43
C GLU A 27 8.72 12.74 -5.41
N ALA A 28 8.34 11.48 -5.16
CA ALA A 28 8.63 10.38 -6.07
C ALA A 28 7.94 10.60 -7.43
N GLU A 29 6.64 10.90 -7.46
CA GLU A 29 5.94 11.16 -8.73
C GLU A 29 6.57 12.33 -9.51
N ARG A 30 6.96 13.43 -8.83
CA ARG A 30 7.70 14.53 -9.47
C ARG A 30 9.00 14.05 -10.10
N ALA A 31 9.81 13.28 -9.36
CA ALA A 31 11.04 12.71 -9.89
C ALA A 31 10.80 11.79 -11.11
N PHE A 32 9.69 11.04 -11.12
CA PHE A 32 9.30 10.23 -12.27
C PHE A 32 8.95 11.11 -13.48
N GLY A 33 8.11 12.15 -13.29
CA GLY A 33 7.72 13.10 -14.34
C GLY A 33 8.90 13.87 -14.94
N ASP A 34 9.89 14.21 -14.10
CA ASP A 34 11.14 14.87 -14.50
C ASP A 34 12.16 13.90 -15.15
N LEU A 35 11.76 12.64 -15.39
CA LEU A 35 12.59 11.56 -15.95
C LEU A 35 13.83 11.23 -15.10
N ALA A 36 13.84 11.62 -13.82
CA ALA A 36 14.89 11.32 -12.85
C ALA A 36 14.69 9.92 -12.24
N SER A 37 14.80 8.89 -13.09
CA SER A 37 14.48 7.50 -12.73
C SER A 37 15.26 6.99 -11.51
N ASP A 38 16.55 7.33 -11.39
CA ASP A 38 17.38 6.92 -10.24
C ASP A 38 16.83 7.53 -8.94
N ARG A 39 16.52 8.83 -8.94
CA ARG A 39 15.93 9.52 -7.80
C ARG A 39 14.57 8.95 -7.41
N PHE A 40 13.74 8.64 -8.39
CA PHE A 40 12.45 7.97 -8.15
C PHE A 40 12.65 6.59 -7.50
N LEU A 41 13.61 5.80 -7.99
CA LEU A 41 13.90 4.48 -7.43
C LEU A 41 14.46 4.56 -6.00
N GLU A 42 15.25 5.59 -5.69
CA GLU A 42 15.69 5.88 -4.32
C GLU A 42 14.51 6.23 -3.41
N LEU A 43 13.68 7.20 -3.83
CA LEU A 43 12.52 7.66 -3.04
C LEU A 43 11.52 6.55 -2.78
N THR A 44 11.33 5.64 -3.73
CA THR A 44 10.38 4.53 -3.59
C THR A 44 10.96 3.29 -2.91
N ALA A 45 12.27 3.24 -2.63
CA ALA A 45 12.89 2.07 -2.01
C ALA A 45 12.44 1.83 -0.56
N SER A 46 12.12 2.90 0.19
CA SER A 46 11.71 2.82 1.59
C SER A 46 10.20 2.94 1.81
N LEU A 47 9.40 3.22 0.77
CA LEU A 47 7.97 3.52 0.94
C LEU A 47 7.18 2.41 1.67
N ALA A 48 7.49 1.14 1.42
CA ALA A 48 6.84 0.03 2.13
C ALA A 48 7.22 -0.01 3.62
N GLN A 49 8.45 0.41 3.96
CA GLN A 49 8.90 0.56 5.34
C GLN A 49 8.22 1.77 5.99
N ASP A 50 8.09 2.90 5.29
CA ASP A 50 7.38 4.08 5.80
C ASP A 50 5.92 3.74 6.13
N VAL A 51 5.24 2.96 5.27
CA VAL A 51 3.88 2.45 5.55
C VAL A 51 3.84 1.56 6.79
N ALA A 52 4.85 0.72 7.01
CA ALA A 52 4.92 -0.14 8.18
C ALA A 52 5.00 0.63 9.51
N CYS A 53 5.38 1.91 9.42
CA CYS A 53 5.65 2.80 10.55
C CYS A 53 4.61 3.93 10.67
N LEU A 54 3.48 3.82 9.95
CA LEU A 54 2.40 4.79 10.00
C LEU A 54 1.76 4.86 11.38
N GLU A 55 1.65 6.08 11.91
CA GLU A 55 0.95 6.35 13.19
C GLU A 55 -0.51 6.80 13.01
N GLY A 56 -0.92 7.11 11.78
CA GLY A 56 -2.24 7.61 11.44
C GLY A 56 -2.95 6.82 10.34
N THR A 57 -4.27 6.96 10.29
CA THR A 57 -5.08 6.32 9.24
C THR A 57 -4.82 6.94 7.88
N VAL A 58 -4.89 6.10 6.85
CA VAL A 58 -4.70 6.49 5.46
C VAL A 58 -6.06 6.52 4.76
N PRO A 59 -6.48 7.65 4.14
CA PRO A 59 -7.70 7.67 3.34
C PRO A 59 -7.53 6.91 2.01
N PRO A 60 -8.63 6.46 1.36
CA PRO A 60 -8.54 5.71 0.10
C PRO A 60 -7.75 6.42 -1.01
N THR A 61 -7.86 7.74 -1.13
CA THR A 61 -7.12 8.52 -2.14
C THR A 61 -5.60 8.47 -1.95
N MET A 62 -5.13 8.49 -0.69
CA MET A 62 -3.71 8.34 -0.36
C MET A 62 -3.23 6.90 -0.59
N ALA A 63 -4.05 5.90 -0.23
CA ALA A 63 -3.75 4.50 -0.57
C ALA A 63 -3.63 4.31 -2.09
N ALA A 64 -4.51 4.95 -2.87
CA ALA A 64 -4.43 4.94 -4.33
C ALA A 64 -3.14 5.57 -4.84
N HIS A 65 -2.74 6.71 -4.28
CA HIS A 65 -1.50 7.40 -4.63
C HIS A 65 -0.27 6.54 -4.38
N PHE A 66 -0.23 5.89 -3.22
CA PHE A 66 0.79 4.93 -2.88
C PHE A 66 0.86 3.77 -3.89
N HIS A 67 -0.27 3.15 -4.21
CA HIS A 67 -0.34 2.07 -5.20
C HIS A 67 0.13 2.50 -6.59
N ARG A 68 -0.16 3.72 -7.03
CA ARG A 68 0.35 4.25 -8.30
C ARG A 68 1.87 4.35 -8.29
N ALA A 69 2.48 4.86 -7.21
CA ALA A 69 3.94 4.93 -7.09
C ALA A 69 4.59 3.54 -7.18
N PHE A 70 4.00 2.50 -6.57
CA PHE A 70 4.47 1.12 -6.72
C PHE A 70 4.27 0.59 -8.13
N GLY A 71 3.17 0.92 -8.81
CA GLY A 71 2.97 0.57 -10.22
C GLY A 71 4.01 1.20 -11.15
N LEU A 72 4.31 2.49 -10.95
CA LEU A 72 5.37 3.19 -11.70
C LEU A 72 6.75 2.56 -11.45
N ARG A 73 7.05 2.19 -10.20
CA ARG A 73 8.29 1.47 -9.83
C ARG A 73 8.37 0.10 -10.50
N ALA A 74 7.30 -0.70 -10.46
CA ALA A 74 7.24 -2.00 -11.11
C ALA A 74 7.45 -1.88 -12.63
N TYR A 75 6.90 -0.84 -13.25
CA TYR A 75 7.08 -0.57 -14.68
C TYR A 75 8.55 -0.32 -15.05
N LEU A 76 9.26 0.54 -14.31
CA LEU A 76 10.70 0.75 -14.51
C LEU A 76 11.50 -0.55 -14.33
N GLY A 77 11.06 -1.38 -13.37
CA GLY A 77 11.60 -2.71 -13.14
C GLY A 77 11.17 -3.78 -14.14
N ARG A 78 10.41 -3.45 -15.19
CA ARG A 78 9.84 -4.37 -16.20
C ARG A 78 9.01 -5.52 -15.60
N GLN A 79 8.37 -5.28 -14.46
CA GLN A 79 7.52 -6.23 -13.76
C GLN A 79 6.05 -5.98 -14.12
N GLU A 80 5.65 -6.32 -15.35
CA GLU A 80 4.32 -5.97 -15.87
C GLU A 80 3.16 -6.48 -14.99
N GLY A 81 3.27 -7.70 -14.44
CA GLY A 81 2.26 -8.25 -13.53
C GLY A 81 2.08 -7.40 -12.28
N ASP A 82 3.19 -6.99 -11.66
CA ASP A 82 3.16 -6.14 -10.46
C ASP A 82 2.66 -4.72 -10.79
N THR A 83 3.03 -4.20 -11.97
CA THR A 83 2.50 -2.91 -12.45
C THR A 83 0.98 -2.95 -12.56
N ARG A 84 0.43 -3.97 -13.24
CA ARG A 84 -1.01 -4.12 -13.42
C ARG A 84 -1.73 -4.31 -12.09
N ALA A 85 -1.18 -5.14 -11.20
CA ALA A 85 -1.77 -5.40 -9.88
C ALA A 85 -1.81 -4.13 -9.01
N ALA A 86 -0.72 -3.35 -8.98
CA ALA A 86 -0.67 -2.09 -8.24
C ALA A 86 -1.63 -1.05 -8.83
N PHE A 87 -1.66 -0.89 -10.15
CA PHE A 87 -2.60 0.02 -10.81
C PHE A 87 -4.07 -0.38 -10.62
N ALA A 88 -4.38 -1.67 -10.62
CA ALA A 88 -5.72 -2.16 -10.28
C ALA A 88 -6.14 -1.79 -8.85
N SER A 89 -5.19 -1.83 -7.90
CA SER A 89 -5.43 -1.41 -6.51
C SER A 89 -5.66 0.10 -6.41
N ALA A 90 -4.86 0.89 -7.15
CA ALA A 90 -5.04 2.32 -7.25
C ALA A 90 -6.41 2.72 -7.84
N LYS A 91 -6.82 2.08 -8.95
CA LYS A 91 -8.13 2.34 -9.59
C LYS A 91 -9.30 2.03 -8.67
N LEU A 92 -9.20 0.99 -7.85
CA LEU A 92 -10.28 0.65 -6.92
C LEU A 92 -10.40 1.69 -5.81
N ALA A 93 -9.26 2.16 -5.27
CA ALA A 93 -9.22 3.11 -4.17
C ALA A 93 -9.52 4.57 -4.62
N ASP A 94 -9.20 4.92 -5.87
CA ASP A 94 -9.54 6.21 -6.48
C ASP A 94 -9.97 6.03 -7.96
N PRO A 95 -11.25 5.69 -8.21
CA PRO A 95 -11.76 5.45 -9.56
C PRO A 95 -11.77 6.69 -10.47
N GLY A 96 -11.74 7.89 -9.88
CA GLY A 96 -11.78 9.17 -10.59
C GLY A 96 -10.40 9.67 -11.03
N TYR A 97 -9.32 8.98 -10.64
CA TYR A 97 -7.97 9.45 -10.91
C TYR A 97 -7.65 9.49 -12.41
N VAL A 98 -7.08 10.63 -12.83
CA VAL A 98 -6.50 10.83 -14.15
C VAL A 98 -5.07 11.29 -13.95
N PHE A 99 -4.12 10.62 -14.60
CA PHE A 99 -2.73 11.06 -14.58
C PHE A 99 -2.62 12.51 -15.08
N PRO A 100 -1.92 13.40 -14.37
CA PRO A 100 -1.65 14.73 -14.88
C PRO A 100 -0.64 14.66 -16.03
N PHE A 101 -0.72 15.64 -16.95
CA PHE A 101 0.14 15.68 -18.14
C PHE A 101 1.64 15.72 -17.80
N TRP A 102 2.00 16.42 -16.72
CA TRP A 102 3.39 16.54 -16.26
C TRP A 102 3.98 15.21 -15.78
N LEU A 103 3.13 14.28 -15.31
CA LEU A 103 3.57 12.96 -14.84
C LEU A 103 3.62 11.95 -15.99
N LEU A 104 2.54 11.88 -16.77
CA LEU A 104 2.43 11.02 -17.95
C LEU A 104 1.71 11.76 -19.07
N PRO A 105 2.33 12.03 -20.23
CA PRO A 105 1.64 12.59 -21.40
C PRO A 105 0.51 11.68 -21.91
N GLU A 106 -0.48 12.23 -22.62
CA GLU A 106 -1.70 11.49 -23.04
C GLU A 106 -1.45 10.20 -23.83
N GLN A 107 -0.40 10.18 -24.66
CA GLN A 107 -0.06 9.02 -25.50
C GLN A 107 0.94 8.06 -24.84
N HIS A 108 1.29 8.27 -23.57
CA HIS A 108 2.25 7.44 -22.88
C HIS A 108 1.68 6.04 -22.62
N ALA A 109 2.43 4.98 -22.96
CA ALA A 109 1.98 3.58 -22.84
C ALA A 109 1.50 3.19 -21.43
N LEU A 110 2.10 3.77 -20.37
CA LEU A 110 1.63 3.61 -18.99
C LEU A 110 0.17 4.03 -18.76
N ARG A 111 -0.35 5.03 -19.48
CA ARG A 111 -1.77 5.41 -19.34
C ARG A 111 -2.68 4.30 -19.84
N GLN A 112 -2.33 3.70 -20.97
CA GLN A 112 -3.04 2.53 -21.49
C GLN A 112 -2.94 1.36 -20.52
N LEU A 113 -1.74 1.08 -20.00
CA LEU A 113 -1.54 0.01 -19.02
C LEU A 113 -2.38 0.22 -17.75
N TYR A 114 -2.44 1.44 -17.22
CA TYR A 114 -3.33 1.78 -16.10
C TYR A 114 -4.81 1.60 -16.44
N ALA A 115 -5.24 2.10 -17.61
CA ALA A 115 -6.61 1.97 -18.07
C ALA A 115 -7.04 0.50 -18.17
N GLU A 116 -6.17 -0.37 -18.70
CA GLU A 116 -6.39 -1.82 -18.84
C GLU A 116 -6.24 -2.63 -17.54
N SER A 117 -5.75 -2.01 -16.47
CA SER A 117 -5.57 -2.68 -15.17
C SER A 117 -6.91 -2.75 -14.44
N GLU A 118 -7.67 -3.81 -14.69
CA GLU A 118 -8.97 -4.02 -14.05
C GLU A 118 -8.83 -4.64 -12.65
N PRO A 119 -9.54 -4.12 -11.63
CA PRO A 119 -9.54 -4.73 -10.31
C PRO A 119 -10.21 -6.10 -10.30
N ASP A 120 -9.45 -7.15 -9.95
CA ASP A 120 -10.00 -8.50 -9.74
C ASP A 120 -10.91 -8.56 -8.49
N PRO A 121 -12.16 -9.03 -8.58
CA PRO A 121 -13.07 -9.03 -7.42
C PRO A 121 -12.71 -10.06 -6.34
N ALA A 122 -11.75 -10.96 -6.58
CA ALA A 122 -11.39 -12.02 -5.65
C ALA A 122 -10.83 -11.45 -4.33
N VAL A 123 -11.47 -11.87 -3.24
CA VAL A 123 -11.10 -11.52 -1.87
C VAL A 123 -11.01 -12.77 -1.00
N LEU A 124 -10.19 -12.68 0.04
CA LEU A 124 -10.08 -13.67 1.11
C LEU A 124 -10.63 -13.07 2.40
N PRO A 125 -11.50 -13.79 3.14
CA PRO A 125 -11.93 -13.34 4.45
C PRO A 125 -10.75 -13.32 5.42
N VAL A 126 -10.65 -12.28 6.23
CA VAL A 126 -9.72 -12.16 7.35
C VAL A 126 -10.49 -12.05 8.66
N LEU A 127 -9.95 -12.60 9.74
CA LEU A 127 -10.61 -12.51 11.04
C LEU A 127 -10.58 -11.05 11.52
N PRO A 128 -11.69 -10.50 12.03
CA PRO A 128 -11.65 -9.17 12.64
C PRO A 128 -10.73 -9.18 13.88
N PRO A 129 -10.13 -8.03 14.24
CA PRO A 129 -9.36 -7.93 15.46
C PRO A 129 -10.30 -8.06 16.67
N ARG A 130 -9.76 -8.48 17.81
CA ARG A 130 -10.53 -8.64 19.07
C ARG A 130 -11.14 -7.32 19.52
N GLU A 131 -10.41 -6.24 19.33
CA GLU A 131 -10.76 -4.87 19.66
C GLU A 131 -10.38 -4.00 18.47
N GLY A 132 -11.16 -2.94 18.21
CA GLY A 132 -10.93 -2.01 17.10
C GLY A 132 -11.38 -2.50 15.74
N SER A 133 -10.62 -2.21 14.70
CA SER A 133 -11.04 -2.41 13.31
C SER A 133 -9.88 -2.69 12.34
N LEU A 134 -10.21 -3.32 11.21
CA LEU A 134 -9.29 -3.53 10.09
C LEU A 134 -9.67 -2.59 8.96
N PHE A 135 -8.67 -1.96 8.37
CA PHE A 135 -8.79 -1.12 7.19
C PHE A 135 -7.98 -1.73 6.06
N MET A 136 -8.58 -1.80 4.88
CA MET A 136 -7.97 -2.23 3.62
C MET A 136 -8.08 -1.05 2.65
N ASP A 137 -6.95 -0.51 2.21
CA ASP A 137 -6.87 0.65 1.32
C ASP A 137 -7.70 1.84 1.81
N GLY A 138 -7.67 2.09 3.12
CA GLY A 138 -8.39 3.19 3.77
C GLY A 138 -9.89 2.95 4.00
N VAL A 139 -10.40 1.74 3.74
CA VAL A 139 -11.80 1.37 3.97
C VAL A 139 -11.88 0.27 5.03
N ALA A 140 -12.76 0.44 6.03
CA ALA A 140 -13.00 -0.60 7.03
C ALA A 140 -13.50 -1.89 6.35
N SER A 141 -12.77 -3.00 6.50
CA SER A 141 -13.05 -4.25 5.80
C SER A 141 -12.48 -5.47 6.52
N THR A 142 -13.17 -6.60 6.39
CA THR A 142 -12.70 -7.94 6.78
C THR A 142 -12.43 -8.83 5.57
N GLU A 143 -12.30 -8.22 4.39
CA GLU A 143 -12.02 -8.88 3.13
C GLU A 143 -10.73 -8.31 2.55
N ARG A 144 -9.75 -9.18 2.32
CA ARG A 144 -8.45 -8.81 1.74
C ARG A 144 -8.41 -9.20 0.26
N PRO A 145 -7.98 -8.32 -0.66
CA PRO A 145 -7.79 -8.70 -2.06
C PRO A 145 -6.80 -9.87 -2.23
N GLN A 146 -7.14 -10.84 -3.08
CA GLN A 146 -6.32 -12.04 -3.29
C GLN A 146 -5.23 -11.85 -4.34
N LEU A 147 -5.51 -11.06 -5.38
CA LEU A 147 -4.67 -10.99 -6.59
C LEU A 147 -4.03 -9.63 -6.83
N ARG A 148 -4.15 -8.72 -5.86
CA ARG A 148 -3.58 -7.37 -5.94
C ARG A 148 -3.01 -6.95 -4.58
N PRO A 149 -2.04 -6.03 -4.56
CA PRO A 149 -1.56 -5.48 -3.30
C PRO A 149 -2.65 -4.71 -2.56
N THR A 150 -2.45 -4.50 -1.26
CA THR A 150 -3.35 -3.70 -0.42
C THR A 150 -2.56 -3.09 0.74
N LEU A 151 -2.93 -1.87 1.14
CA LEU A 151 -2.47 -1.26 2.38
C LEU A 151 -3.42 -1.69 3.50
N VAL A 152 -2.89 -2.39 4.49
CA VAL A 152 -3.65 -2.88 5.64
C VAL A 152 -3.29 -2.07 6.87
N GLN A 153 -4.31 -1.59 7.60
CA GLN A 153 -4.13 -1.01 8.93
C GLN A 153 -5.00 -1.75 9.96
N VAL A 154 -4.40 -2.05 11.12
CA VAL A 154 -5.08 -2.55 12.31
C VAL A 154 -5.21 -1.38 13.28
N LEU A 155 -6.43 -1.04 13.64
CA LEU A 155 -6.73 0.01 14.61
C LEU A 155 -7.20 -0.59 15.92
N ASP A 156 -6.92 0.07 17.04
CA ASP A 156 -7.54 -0.23 18.34
C ASP A 156 -8.96 0.35 18.45
N ALA A 157 -9.56 0.24 19.64
CA ALA A 157 -10.93 0.70 19.91
C ALA A 157 -11.06 2.24 19.87
N GLU A 158 -9.97 2.95 20.11
CA GLU A 158 -9.85 4.40 20.07
C GLU A 158 -9.55 4.93 18.66
N GLY A 159 -9.24 4.04 17.71
CA GLY A 159 -8.94 4.36 16.33
C GLY A 159 -7.46 4.65 16.04
N ALA A 160 -6.56 4.40 16.99
CA ALA A 160 -5.13 4.55 16.77
C ALA A 160 -4.55 3.34 16.02
N VAL A 161 -3.58 3.60 15.13
CA VAL A 161 -2.95 2.56 14.30
C VAL A 161 -1.99 1.74 15.17
N GLN A 162 -2.31 0.46 15.33
CA GLN A 162 -1.50 -0.51 16.07
C GLN A 162 -0.53 -1.27 15.17
N ALA A 163 -0.90 -1.45 13.91
CA ALA A 163 -0.05 -2.03 12.89
C ALA A 163 -0.47 -1.53 11.50
N SER A 164 0.49 -1.33 10.62
CA SER A 164 0.26 -0.97 9.23
C SER A 164 1.22 -1.75 8.33
N ALA A 165 0.82 -2.08 7.11
CA ALA A 165 1.70 -2.67 6.11
C ALA A 165 1.12 -2.51 4.71
N TRP A 166 1.99 -2.33 3.73
CA TRP A 166 1.64 -2.60 2.34
C TRP A 166 1.97 -4.05 2.02
N LEU A 167 0.96 -4.81 1.61
CA LEU A 167 1.07 -6.23 1.38
C LEU A 167 0.93 -6.52 -0.11
N ARG A 168 1.83 -7.33 -0.66
CA ARG A 168 1.58 -8.05 -1.91
C ARG A 168 0.50 -9.12 -1.68
N ALA A 169 -0.04 -9.67 -2.76
CA ALA A 169 -1.04 -10.74 -2.74
C ALA A 169 -0.67 -11.92 -1.81
N THR A 170 0.61 -12.30 -1.79
CA THR A 170 1.11 -13.47 -1.05
C THR A 170 1.69 -13.14 0.33
N ASP A 171 1.80 -11.87 0.70
CA ASP A 171 2.41 -11.47 1.97
C ASP A 171 1.49 -11.87 3.14
N ALA A 172 2.07 -12.19 4.30
CA ALA A 172 1.29 -12.42 5.50
C ALA A 172 0.66 -11.11 6.01
N THR A 173 -0.55 -11.18 6.57
CA THR A 173 -1.13 -10.02 7.26
C THR A 173 -0.29 -9.64 8.49
N PRO A 174 -0.25 -8.35 8.89
CA PRO A 174 0.32 -7.94 10.16
C PRO A 174 -0.24 -8.77 11.33
N ARG A 175 0.56 -8.94 12.38
CA ARG A 175 0.13 -9.67 13.57
C ARG A 175 -0.83 -8.81 14.38
N TYR A 176 -2.01 -9.35 14.68
CA TYR A 176 -2.97 -8.80 15.65
C TYR A 176 -3.68 -9.94 16.37
N THR A 177 -4.37 -9.64 17.47
CA THR A 177 -5.18 -10.64 18.18
C THR A 177 -6.56 -10.71 17.53
N PRO A 178 -6.94 -11.81 16.85
CA PRO A 178 -8.24 -11.91 16.21
C PRO A 178 -9.36 -12.19 17.21
N THR A 179 -10.59 -11.83 16.86
CA THR A 179 -11.80 -12.28 17.55
C THR A 179 -11.90 -13.82 17.42
N ARG A 180 -12.21 -14.51 18.52
CA ARG A 180 -12.46 -15.96 18.47
C ARG A 180 -13.79 -16.23 17.75
N PRO A 181 -13.85 -17.16 16.79
CA PRO A 181 -15.13 -17.65 16.30
C PRO A 181 -15.89 -18.31 17.47
N VAL A 182 -17.13 -17.89 17.66
CA VAL A 182 -18.09 -18.51 18.60
C VAL A 182 -18.72 -19.75 18.01
#